data_AF-A0A6L3T5K3-F1
#
_entry.id   AF-A0A6L3T5K3-F1
#
_cell.length_a   1.000
_cell.length_b   1.000
_cell.length_c   1.000
_cell.angle_alpha   90.00
_cell.angle_beta   90.00
_cell.angle_gamma   90.00
#
_symmetry.space_group_name_H-M   'P 1'
#
loop_
_entity.id
_entity.type
_entity.pdbx_description
1 polymer ?
#
loop_
_entity_poly.entity_id
_entity_poly.type
_entity_poly.pdbx_seq_one_letter_code
_entity_poly.pdbx_strand_id
1 'polypeptide(L)'
;MVKRVVLFEAAGRMAAAGVYVTDRALLREIGRSFSDIGPLLNQWKGKRGYDSKLSRAGVPEKLQDAFAKLAGAMVQEMQSGLGVEFSRDIADLKAELEISKREIERLRSNFEVSQKTIGVHVAANEKLRRECEDAQKLAQRYRSEEFWDRVMQNIETILPLVGAMSGREVLAALPTDLRKEFLLHREKWLPGTLTKKMQVRSEHVRYFRIHAKGRFGRV
;
A
#
# COMPACT_ATOMS: atom_id res chain seq x y z
N MET A 1 -6.12 46.03 -34.32
CA MET A 1 -5.67 46.92 -35.41
C MET A 1 -5.07 48.19 -34.83
N VAL A 2 -3.74 48.33 -34.92
CA VAL A 2 -3.01 49.52 -34.46
C VAL A 2 -3.15 50.66 -35.47
N LYS A 3 -3.45 51.87 -34.99
CA LYS A 3 -3.44 53.07 -35.85
C LYS A 3 -1.99 53.38 -36.23
N ARG A 4 -1.72 53.50 -37.54
CA ARG A 4 -0.40 53.80 -38.12
C ARG A 4 0.35 54.93 -37.41
N VAL A 5 -0.34 55.99 -37.02
CA VAL A 5 0.23 57.16 -36.35
C VAL A 5 0.92 56.78 -35.03
N VAL A 6 0.26 55.96 -34.21
CA VAL A 6 0.75 55.54 -32.88
C VAL A 6 2.04 54.73 -33.00
N LEU A 7 2.12 53.82 -33.98
CA LEU A 7 3.31 53.01 -34.22
C LEU A 7 4.48 53.86 -34.75
N PHE A 8 4.18 54.82 -35.63
CA PHE A 8 5.21 55.67 -36.23
C PHE A 8 5.82 56.64 -35.20
N GLU A 9 5.02 57.13 -34.27
CA GLU A 9 5.48 57.97 -33.15
C GLU A 9 6.32 57.17 -32.16
N ALA A 10 5.89 55.97 -31.76
CA ALA A 10 6.66 55.09 -30.88
C ALA A 10 8.01 54.71 -31.51
N ALA A 11 8.00 54.25 -32.75
CA ALA A 11 9.23 53.96 -33.51
C ALA A 11 10.14 55.19 -33.65
N GLY A 12 9.54 56.38 -33.84
CA GLY A 12 10.26 57.65 -33.87
C GLY A 12 10.94 58.00 -32.54
N ARG A 13 10.24 57.85 -31.41
CA ARG A 13 10.82 58.07 -30.07
C ARG A 13 11.94 57.10 -29.76
N MET A 14 11.75 55.81 -30.06
CA MET A 14 12.78 54.79 -29.89
C MET A 14 14.04 55.09 -30.69
N ALA A 15 13.88 55.47 -31.96
CA ALA A 15 15.01 55.82 -32.82
C ALA A 15 15.73 57.09 -32.34
N ALA A 16 15.00 58.11 -31.90
CA ALA A 16 15.58 59.33 -31.34
C ALA A 16 16.37 59.07 -30.05
N ALA A 17 15.95 58.09 -29.25
CA ALA A 17 16.66 57.63 -28.05
C ALA A 17 17.87 56.73 -28.36
N GLY A 18 18.20 56.49 -29.63
CA GLY A 18 19.28 55.59 -30.04
C GLY A 18 18.98 54.10 -29.79
N VAL A 19 17.73 53.76 -29.46
CA VAL A 19 17.28 52.39 -29.21
C VAL A 19 16.91 51.72 -30.51
N TYR A 20 17.28 50.44 -30.62
CA TYR A 20 17.03 49.65 -31.81
C TYR A 20 15.54 49.32 -31.98
N VAL A 21 14.97 49.71 -33.13
CA VAL A 21 13.53 49.59 -33.39
C VAL A 21 13.22 48.20 -33.98
N THR A 22 12.80 47.29 -33.10
CA THR A 22 12.39 45.91 -33.45
C THR A 22 10.91 45.68 -33.18
N ASP A 23 10.33 44.68 -33.85
CA ASP A 23 8.95 44.27 -33.60
C ASP A 23 8.75 43.88 -32.12
N ARG A 24 9.72 43.22 -31.50
CA ARG A 24 9.68 42.83 -30.08
C ARG A 24 9.68 44.04 -29.15
N ALA A 25 10.46 45.07 -29.46
CA ALA A 25 10.52 46.27 -28.64
C ALA A 25 9.24 47.10 -28.77
N LEU A 26 8.71 47.24 -29.99
CA LEU A 26 7.43 47.89 -30.24
C LEU A 26 6.24 47.10 -29.66
N LEU A 27 6.32 45.78 -29.64
CA LEU A 27 5.32 44.92 -28.98
C LEU A 27 5.28 45.17 -27.47
N ARG A 28 6.44 45.39 -26.82
CA ARG A 28 6.51 45.74 -25.39
C ARG A 28 5.98 47.14 -25.10
N GLU A 29 6.24 48.11 -25.99
CA GLU A 29 5.81 49.51 -25.79
C GLU A 29 4.31 49.72 -26.10
N ILE A 30 3.78 49.03 -27.12
CA ILE A 30 2.41 49.26 -27.63
C ILE A 30 1.45 48.13 -27.18
N GLY A 31 1.95 46.96 -26.78
CA GLY A 31 1.15 45.86 -26.23
C GLY A 31 0.22 45.17 -27.25
N ARG A 32 0.63 45.09 -28.53
CA ARG A 32 -0.23 44.61 -29.64
C ARG A 32 0.44 43.47 -30.40
N SER A 33 -0.32 42.66 -31.12
CA SER A 33 0.17 41.48 -31.83
C SER A 33 1.21 41.82 -32.92
N PHE A 34 2.18 40.93 -33.11
CA PHE A 34 3.18 41.01 -34.19
C PHE A 34 2.56 41.19 -35.57
N SER A 35 1.40 40.57 -35.84
CA SER A 35 0.70 40.66 -37.11
C SER A 35 0.18 42.07 -37.42
N ASP A 36 -0.11 42.87 -36.38
CA ASP A 36 -0.53 44.27 -36.51
C ASP A 36 0.68 45.22 -36.66
N ILE A 37 1.84 44.84 -36.12
CA ILE A 37 3.04 45.70 -36.03
C ILE A 37 3.92 45.56 -37.28
N GLY A 38 4.19 44.33 -37.73
CA GLY A 38 5.17 44.05 -38.78
C GLY A 38 4.96 44.83 -40.08
N PRO A 39 3.76 44.83 -40.68
CA PRO A 39 3.50 45.58 -41.92
C PRO A 39 3.69 47.10 -41.76
N LEU A 40 3.30 47.66 -40.60
CA LEU A 40 3.41 49.08 -40.32
C LEU A 40 4.86 49.48 -39.99
N LEU A 41 5.61 48.63 -39.29
CA LEU A 41 7.02 48.87 -39.01
C LEU A 41 7.84 48.85 -40.30
N ASN A 42 7.58 47.92 -41.23
CA ASN A 42 8.25 47.89 -42.52
C ASN A 42 7.98 49.15 -43.34
N GLN A 43 6.74 49.67 -43.32
CA GLN A 43 6.44 50.95 -43.94
C GLN A 43 7.16 52.14 -43.28
N TRP A 44 7.29 52.13 -41.95
CA TRP A 44 8.03 53.17 -41.22
C TRP A 44 9.52 53.12 -41.58
N LYS A 45 10.14 51.93 -41.57
CA LYS A 45 11.55 51.73 -41.94
C LYS A 45 11.84 52.16 -43.37
N GLY A 46 10.98 51.75 -44.31
CA GLY A 46 11.09 52.13 -45.72
C GLY A 46 10.99 53.63 -45.96
N LYS A 47 10.05 54.32 -45.27
CA LYS A 47 9.90 55.78 -45.40
C LYS A 47 11.07 56.59 -44.85
N ARG A 48 11.82 56.05 -43.88
CA ARG A 48 12.94 56.76 -43.24
C ARG A 48 14.31 56.28 -43.70
N GLY A 49 14.39 55.31 -44.61
CA GLY A 49 15.65 54.67 -44.95
C GLY A 49 16.37 54.10 -43.72
N TYR A 50 15.60 53.58 -42.76
CA TYR A 50 16.14 53.09 -41.49
C TYR A 50 16.96 51.82 -41.74
N ASP A 51 18.29 51.93 -41.71
CA ASP A 51 19.18 50.78 -41.71
C ASP A 51 19.41 50.30 -40.28
N SER A 52 19.09 49.04 -40.06
CA SER A 52 19.22 48.32 -38.80
C SER A 52 20.66 48.06 -38.35
N LYS A 53 21.62 48.21 -39.25
CA LYS A 53 23.02 47.99 -38.91
C LYS A 53 23.49 49.19 -38.13
N LEU A 54 23.93 48.98 -36.88
CA LEU A 54 24.76 49.95 -36.17
C LEU A 54 25.80 50.45 -37.17
N SER A 55 25.72 51.73 -37.53
CA SER A 55 26.59 52.29 -38.54
C SER A 55 28.02 52.08 -38.04
N ARG A 56 28.80 51.28 -38.79
CA ARG A 56 30.24 51.07 -38.56
C ARG A 56 31.05 52.37 -38.78
N ALA A 57 30.38 53.46 -39.16
CA ALA A 57 31.01 54.74 -39.38
C ALA A 57 31.57 55.32 -38.07
N GLY A 58 32.90 55.36 -37.97
CA GLY A 58 33.63 56.08 -36.92
C GLY A 58 34.39 55.23 -35.91
N VAL A 59 34.28 53.89 -35.93
CA VAL A 59 35.10 53.03 -35.06
C VAL A 59 36.38 52.61 -35.79
N PRO A 60 37.58 52.93 -35.29
CA PRO A 60 38.84 52.52 -35.91
C PRO A 60 38.91 51.00 -36.07
N GLU A 61 39.36 50.54 -37.24
CA GLU A 61 39.42 49.12 -37.62
C GLU A 61 40.16 48.26 -36.58
N LYS A 62 41.25 48.80 -36.01
CA LYS A 62 42.02 48.14 -34.92
C LYS A 62 41.19 47.85 -33.67
N LEU A 63 40.24 48.71 -33.33
CA LEU A 63 39.32 48.51 -32.20
C LEU A 63 38.28 47.45 -32.54
N GLN A 64 37.79 47.41 -33.78
CA GLN A 64 36.85 46.38 -34.23
C GLN A 64 37.47 44.99 -34.18
N ASP A 65 38.71 44.86 -34.66
CA ASP A 65 39.47 43.60 -34.61
C ASP A 65 39.76 43.15 -33.18
N ALA A 66 40.09 44.10 -32.28
CA ALA A 66 40.30 43.80 -30.88
C ALA A 66 39.02 43.28 -30.20
N PHE A 67 37.86 43.89 -30.49
CA PHE A 67 36.58 43.41 -29.96
C PHE A 67 36.18 42.06 -30.54
N ALA A 68 36.39 41.81 -31.83
CA ALA A 68 36.09 40.53 -32.45
C ALA A 68 36.95 39.39 -31.87
N LYS A 69 38.24 39.65 -31.63
CA LYS A 69 39.16 38.69 -30.98
C LYS A 69 38.76 38.41 -29.54
N LEU A 70 38.42 39.44 -28.77
CA LEU A 70 37.96 39.28 -27.39
C LEU A 70 36.67 38.46 -27.32
N ALA A 71 35.69 38.78 -28.16
CA ALA A 71 34.42 38.04 -28.22
C ALA A 71 34.64 36.58 -28.64
N GLY A 72 35.51 36.32 -29.62
CA GLY A 72 35.87 34.96 -30.03
C GLY A 72 36.54 34.15 -28.92
N ALA A 73 37.48 34.75 -28.20
CA ALA A 73 38.15 34.12 -27.06
C ALA A 73 37.18 33.78 -25.93
N MET A 74 36.27 34.71 -25.58
CA MET A 74 35.25 34.48 -24.55
C MET A 74 34.28 33.36 -24.94
N VAL A 75 33.86 33.29 -26.21
CA VAL A 75 33.00 32.20 -26.71
C VAL A 75 33.71 30.86 -26.65
N GLN A 76 34.98 30.80 -27.02
CA GLN A 76 35.77 29.57 -26.99
C GLN A 76 36.00 29.08 -25.56
N GLU A 77 36.33 29.98 -24.63
CA GLU A 77 36.49 29.67 -23.21
C GLU A 77 35.16 29.18 -22.60
N MET A 78 34.05 29.87 -22.89
CA MET A 78 32.71 29.47 -22.44
C MET A 78 32.30 28.09 -22.99
N GLN A 79 32.57 27.80 -24.26
CA GLN A 79 32.30 26.49 -24.86
C GLN A 79 33.14 25.38 -24.24
N SER A 80 34.41 25.65 -23.91
CA SER A 80 35.29 24.69 -23.26
C SER A 80 34.88 24.42 -21.80
N GLY A 81 34.52 25.45 -21.04
CA GLY A 81 34.03 25.34 -19.66
C GLY A 81 32.73 24.56 -19.58
N LEU A 82 31.74 24.91 -20.42
CA LEU A 82 30.47 24.18 -20.50
C LEU A 82 30.67 22.71 -20.87
N GLY A 83 31.56 22.40 -21.81
CA GLY A 83 31.85 21.01 -22.20
C GLY A 83 32.42 20.16 -21.06
N VAL A 84 33.27 20.75 -20.21
CA VAL A 84 33.84 20.08 -19.04
C VAL A 84 32.79 19.88 -17.94
N GLU A 85 31.99 20.91 -17.65
CA GLU A 85 30.89 20.85 -16.67
C GLU A 85 29.86 19.79 -17.06
N PHE A 86 29.37 19.80 -18.31
CA PHE A 86 28.43 18.78 -18.79
C PHE A 86 29.02 17.36 -18.75
N SER A 87 30.31 17.20 -19.05
CA SER A 87 30.98 15.89 -18.98
C SER A 87 31.04 15.38 -17.55
N ARG A 88 31.28 16.27 -16.59
CA ARG A 88 31.27 15.95 -15.16
C ARG A 88 29.87 15.58 -14.67
N ASP A 89 28.86 16.38 -15.01
CA ASP A 89 27.47 16.11 -14.63
C ASP A 89 26.98 14.77 -15.17
N ILE A 90 27.34 14.42 -16.42
CA ILE A 90 27.02 13.12 -17.00
C ILE A 90 27.73 11.98 -16.24
N ALA A 91 28.98 12.18 -15.82
CA ALA A 91 29.72 11.19 -15.06
C ALA A 91 29.11 10.98 -13.66
N ASP A 92 28.75 12.07 -12.98
CA ASP A 92 28.12 12.06 -11.66
C ASP A 92 26.74 11.39 -11.72
N LEU A 93 25.89 11.75 -12.68
CA LEU A 93 24.59 11.11 -12.90
C LEU A 93 24.71 9.61 -13.20
N LYS A 94 25.73 9.20 -13.97
CA LYS A 94 25.99 7.77 -14.21
C LYS A 94 26.41 7.04 -12.93
N ALA A 95 27.25 7.67 -12.10
CA ALA A 95 27.64 7.09 -10.82
C ALA A 95 26.44 6.94 -9.87
N GLU A 96 25.60 7.96 -9.77
CA GLU A 96 24.36 7.91 -8.98
C GLU A 96 23.40 6.83 -9.48
N LEU A 97 23.23 6.72 -10.81
CA LEU A 97 22.39 5.69 -11.41
C LEU A 97 22.90 4.28 -11.07
N GLU A 98 24.21 4.05 -11.13
CA GLU A 98 24.79 2.75 -10.78
C GLU A 98 24.65 2.43 -9.28
N ILE A 99 24.79 3.42 -8.41
CA ILE A 99 24.51 3.27 -6.97
C ILE A 99 23.03 2.90 -6.75
N SER A 100 22.12 3.62 -7.41
CA SER A 100 20.68 3.38 -7.32
C SER A 100 20.31 1.98 -7.81
N LYS A 101 20.87 1.52 -8.93
CA LYS A 101 20.66 0.17 -9.45
C LYS A 101 21.10 -0.90 -8.45
N ARG A 102 22.29 -0.74 -7.85
CA ARG A 102 22.80 -1.68 -6.83
C ARG A 102 21.88 -1.72 -5.61
N GLU A 103 21.38 -0.57 -5.18
CA GLU A 103 20.46 -0.51 -4.04
C GLU A 103 19.11 -1.15 -4.36
N ILE A 104 18.56 -0.93 -5.55
CA ILE A 104 17.34 -1.60 -6.02
C ILE A 104 17.53 -3.12 -6.00
N GLU A 105 18.67 -3.60 -6.50
CA GLU A 105 18.95 -5.05 -6.53
C GLU A 105 19.09 -5.63 -5.11
N ARG A 106 19.76 -4.91 -4.21
CA ARG A 106 19.85 -5.28 -2.80
C ARG A 106 18.47 -5.36 -2.15
N LEU A 107 17.61 -4.36 -2.37
CA LEU A 107 16.24 -4.33 -1.84
C LEU A 107 15.38 -5.46 -2.42
N ARG A 108 15.52 -5.77 -3.72
CA ARG A 108 14.84 -6.91 -4.35
C ARG A 108 15.26 -8.24 -3.73
N SER A 109 16.55 -8.46 -3.56
CA SER A 109 17.07 -9.66 -2.90
C SER A 109 16.54 -9.79 -1.47
N ASN A 110 16.55 -8.70 -0.70
CA ASN A 110 16.01 -8.70 0.66
C ASN A 110 14.51 -8.98 0.71
N PHE A 111 13.76 -8.44 -0.26
CA PHE A 111 12.33 -8.69 -0.38
C PHE A 111 12.04 -10.15 -0.71
N GLU A 112 12.79 -10.76 -1.64
CA GLU A 112 12.62 -12.17 -1.99
C GLU A 112 12.89 -13.10 -0.80
N VAL A 113 13.96 -12.84 -0.06
CA VAL A 113 14.26 -13.57 1.19
C VAL A 113 13.13 -13.40 2.20
N SER A 114 12.68 -12.16 2.41
CA SER A 114 11.58 -11.86 3.35
C SER A 114 10.30 -12.57 2.94
N GLN A 115 9.97 -12.61 1.65
CA GLN A 115 8.79 -13.29 1.12
C GLN A 115 8.86 -14.80 1.37
N LYS A 116 10.03 -15.43 1.15
CA LYS A 116 10.25 -16.84 1.45
C LYS A 116 10.08 -17.13 2.95
N THR A 117 10.66 -16.30 3.81
CA THR A 117 10.55 -16.42 5.27
C THR A 117 9.09 -16.28 5.74
N ILE A 118 8.35 -15.32 5.20
CA ILE A 118 6.92 -15.17 5.47
C ILE A 118 6.15 -16.43 5.05
N GLY A 119 6.43 -16.98 3.87
CA GLY A 119 5.81 -18.22 3.40
C GLY A 119 6.03 -19.40 4.37
N VAL A 120 7.25 -19.57 4.87
CA VAL A 120 7.58 -20.59 5.88
C VAL A 120 6.80 -20.37 7.18
N HIS A 121 6.75 -19.14 7.69
CA HIS A 121 6.02 -18.83 8.92
C HIS A 121 4.50 -18.98 8.78
N VAL A 122 3.92 -18.65 7.62
CA VAL A 122 2.50 -18.86 7.35
C VAL A 122 2.18 -20.37 7.37
N ALA A 123 2.97 -21.18 6.68
CA ALA A 123 2.77 -22.64 6.66
C ALA A 123 2.91 -23.26 8.06
N ALA A 124 3.91 -22.81 8.84
CA ALA A 124 4.10 -23.26 10.22
C ALA A 124 2.92 -22.86 11.12
N ASN A 125 2.41 -21.64 10.98
CA ASN A 125 1.24 -21.17 11.74
C ASN A 125 -0.03 -21.97 11.40
N GLU A 126 -0.26 -22.30 10.13
CA GLU A 126 -1.40 -23.14 9.74
C GLU A 126 -1.30 -24.54 10.34
N LYS A 127 -0.10 -25.14 10.34
CA LYS A 127 0.14 -26.43 10.97
C LYS A 127 -0.16 -26.38 12.47
N LEU A 128 0.39 -25.39 13.18
CA LEU A 128 0.16 -25.21 14.62
C LEU A 128 -1.32 -24.97 14.94
N ARG A 129 -2.04 -24.21 14.11
CA ARG A 129 -3.49 -24.01 14.27
C ARG A 129 -4.26 -25.33 14.19
N ARG A 130 -3.96 -26.18 13.20
CA ARG A 130 -4.58 -27.50 13.07
C ARG A 130 -4.27 -28.40 14.28
N GLU A 131 -3.01 -28.41 14.72
CA GLU A 131 -2.61 -29.17 15.91
C GLU A 131 -3.32 -28.68 17.17
N CYS A 132 -3.49 -27.37 17.34
CA CYS A 132 -4.28 -26.80 18.44
C CYS A 132 -5.75 -27.19 18.36
N GLU A 133 -6.37 -27.15 17.18
CA GLU A 133 -7.76 -27.56 16.99
C GLU A 133 -7.97 -29.05 17.33
N ASP A 134 -7.04 -29.91 16.89
CA ASP A 134 -7.12 -31.34 17.16
C ASP A 134 -6.87 -31.66 18.63
N ALA A 135 -5.91 -30.98 19.27
CA ALA A 135 -5.70 -31.06 20.71
C ALA A 135 -6.93 -30.59 21.50
N GLN A 136 -7.59 -29.51 21.06
CA GLN A 136 -8.83 -29.03 21.68
C GLN A 136 -9.97 -30.03 21.54
N LYS A 137 -10.16 -30.62 20.35
CA LYS A 137 -11.16 -31.68 20.14
C LYS A 137 -10.88 -32.88 21.03
N LEU A 138 -9.62 -33.30 21.15
CA LEU A 138 -9.21 -34.41 22.00
C LEU A 138 -9.47 -34.11 23.47
N ALA A 139 -9.06 -32.93 23.96
CA ALA A 139 -9.34 -32.50 25.33
C ALA A 139 -10.84 -32.41 25.61
N GLN A 140 -11.64 -31.93 24.66
CA GLN A 140 -13.10 -31.89 24.80
C GLN A 140 -13.72 -33.29 24.87
N ARG A 141 -13.20 -34.25 24.08
CA ARG A 141 -13.61 -35.66 24.15
C ARG A 141 -13.30 -36.24 25.53
N TYR A 142 -12.06 -36.12 26.02
CA TYR A 142 -11.67 -36.60 27.34
C TYR A 142 -12.51 -35.99 28.47
N ARG A 143 -12.69 -34.66 28.47
CA ARG A 143 -13.55 -33.99 29.48
C ARG A 143 -14.98 -34.51 29.43
N SER A 144 -15.52 -34.76 28.24
CA SER A 144 -16.86 -35.31 28.08
C SER A 144 -16.94 -36.75 28.59
N GLU A 145 -15.93 -37.57 28.33
CA GLU A 145 -15.86 -38.95 28.81
C GLU A 145 -15.75 -39.01 30.33
N GLU A 146 -14.82 -38.28 30.95
CA GLU A 146 -14.68 -38.21 32.41
C GLU A 146 -15.95 -37.73 33.09
N PHE A 147 -16.60 -36.73 32.50
CA PHE A 147 -17.87 -36.22 33.00
C PHE A 147 -18.95 -37.30 32.98
N TRP A 148 -19.11 -37.99 31.85
CA TRP A 148 -20.09 -39.06 31.73
C TRP A 148 -19.77 -40.24 32.65
N ASP A 149 -18.51 -40.60 32.83
CA ASP A 149 -18.10 -41.65 33.77
C ASP A 149 -18.47 -41.27 35.21
N ARG A 150 -18.24 -40.02 35.62
CA ARG A 150 -18.65 -39.49 36.92
C ARG A 150 -20.16 -39.53 37.10
N VAL A 151 -20.92 -39.14 36.06
CA VAL A 151 -22.39 -39.24 36.06
C VAL A 151 -22.82 -40.69 36.24
N MET A 152 -22.22 -41.65 35.53
CA MET A 152 -22.59 -43.07 35.65
C MET A 152 -22.29 -43.65 37.03
N GLN A 153 -21.14 -43.31 37.63
CA GLN A 153 -20.81 -43.71 39.01
C GLN A 153 -21.82 -43.17 40.05
N ASN A 154 -22.25 -41.91 39.87
CA ASN A 154 -23.28 -41.32 40.73
C ASN A 154 -24.63 -42.02 40.55
N ILE A 155 -25.01 -42.33 39.31
CA ILE A 155 -26.22 -43.09 39.01
C ILE A 155 -26.18 -44.47 39.66
N GLU A 156 -25.03 -45.14 39.59
CA GLU A 156 -24.86 -46.46 40.21
C GLU A 156 -25.10 -46.40 41.72
N THR A 157 -24.68 -45.31 42.36
CA THR A 157 -24.85 -45.08 43.80
C THR A 157 -26.31 -44.85 44.19
N ILE A 158 -27.11 -44.18 43.36
CA ILE A 158 -28.53 -43.89 43.64
C ILE A 158 -29.48 -45.02 43.22
N LEU A 159 -29.05 -45.91 42.32
CA LEU A 159 -29.89 -47.01 41.87
C LEU A 159 -30.12 -48.03 43.00
N PRO A 160 -31.35 -48.52 43.17
CA PRO A 160 -31.66 -49.48 44.22
C PRO A 160 -31.01 -50.83 43.94
N LEU A 161 -30.56 -51.50 45.01
CA LEU A 161 -30.07 -52.89 44.97
C LEU A 161 -31.19 -53.88 44.62
N VAL A 162 -32.44 -53.54 44.98
CA VAL A 162 -33.64 -54.35 44.71
C VAL A 162 -34.69 -53.43 44.07
N GLY A 163 -35.12 -53.77 42.85
CA GLY A 163 -36.07 -52.98 42.05
C GLY A 163 -35.39 -52.22 40.91
N ALA A 164 -36.13 -51.31 40.26
CA ALA A 164 -35.62 -50.58 39.11
C ALA A 164 -36.17 -49.15 39.07
N MET A 165 -35.37 -48.18 38.62
CA MET A 165 -35.76 -46.79 38.40
C MET A 165 -35.86 -46.47 36.90
N SER A 166 -36.81 -45.64 36.52
CA SER A 166 -36.91 -45.04 35.19
C SER A 166 -35.89 -43.91 35.02
N GLY A 167 -35.56 -43.57 33.77
CA GLY A 167 -34.66 -42.45 33.47
C GLY A 167 -35.11 -41.12 34.08
N ARG A 168 -36.42 -40.88 34.24
CA ARG A 168 -36.96 -39.67 34.88
C ARG A 168 -36.72 -39.65 36.39
N GLU A 169 -36.86 -40.80 37.05
CA GLU A 169 -36.59 -40.95 38.49
C GLU A 169 -35.10 -40.80 38.79
N VAL A 170 -34.23 -41.41 37.96
CA VAL A 170 -32.77 -41.27 38.06
C VAL A 170 -32.37 -39.80 37.89
N LEU A 171 -32.93 -39.12 36.89
CA LEU A 171 -32.67 -37.70 36.63
C LEU A 171 -33.03 -36.80 37.83
N ALA A 172 -34.13 -37.11 38.50
CA ALA A 172 -34.61 -36.38 39.67
C ALA A 172 -33.80 -36.67 40.95
N ALA A 173 -33.09 -37.81 41.00
CA ALA A 173 -32.28 -38.23 42.14
C ALA A 173 -30.79 -37.83 42.03
N LEU A 174 -30.32 -37.37 40.87
CA LEU A 174 -28.93 -36.96 40.66
C LEU A 174 -28.52 -35.73 41.52
N PRO A 175 -27.30 -35.66 42.06
CA PRO A 175 -26.80 -34.50 42.80
C PRO A 175 -26.95 -33.18 42.04
N THR A 176 -27.31 -32.11 42.75
CA THR A 176 -27.56 -30.78 42.18
C THR A 176 -26.33 -30.20 41.48
N ASP A 177 -25.12 -30.55 41.94
CA ASP A 177 -23.86 -30.06 41.36
C ASP A 177 -23.60 -30.65 39.97
N LEU A 178 -23.89 -31.93 39.76
CA LEU A 178 -23.84 -32.55 38.43
C LEU A 178 -24.87 -31.94 37.48
N ARG A 179 -26.06 -31.57 37.99
CA ARG A 179 -27.06 -30.87 37.17
C ARG A 179 -26.57 -29.49 36.74
N LYS A 180 -25.83 -28.78 37.59
CA LYS A 180 -25.23 -27.47 37.29
C LYS A 180 -24.07 -27.58 36.30
N GLU A 181 -23.16 -28.52 36.51
CA GLU A 181 -22.00 -28.76 35.61
C GLU A 181 -22.47 -29.11 34.19
N PHE A 182 -23.59 -29.81 34.06
CA PHE A 182 -24.16 -30.19 32.77
C PHE A 182 -24.82 -29.04 32.01
N LEU A 183 -25.30 -27.98 32.68
CA LEU A 183 -25.75 -26.76 32.00
C LEU A 183 -24.62 -26.10 31.19
N LEU A 184 -23.36 -26.43 31.51
CA LEU A 184 -22.18 -25.96 30.79
C LEU A 184 -21.84 -26.85 29.57
N HIS A 185 -22.47 -28.03 29.44
CA HIS A 185 -22.29 -28.94 28.31
C HIS A 185 -23.33 -28.69 27.20
N ARG A 186 -22.95 -28.96 25.95
CA ARG A 186 -23.79 -28.70 24.76
C ARG A 186 -25.04 -29.59 24.62
N GLU A 187 -25.09 -30.75 25.28
CA GLU A 187 -26.21 -31.68 25.17
C GLU A 187 -27.38 -31.30 26.10
N LYS A 188 -28.61 -31.36 25.59
CA LYS A 188 -29.82 -31.06 26.38
C LYS A 188 -30.08 -32.15 27.44
N TRP A 189 -30.32 -31.72 28.67
CA TRP A 189 -30.68 -32.55 29.82
C TRP A 189 -32.11 -33.10 29.68
N LEU A 190 -32.27 -34.15 28.87
CA LEU A 190 -33.53 -34.83 28.66
C LEU A 190 -33.46 -36.26 29.22
N PRO A 191 -34.55 -36.78 29.81
CA PRO A 191 -34.62 -38.17 30.24
C PRO A 191 -34.19 -39.15 29.14
N GLY A 192 -34.55 -38.86 27.88
CA GLY A 192 -34.16 -39.68 26.73
C GLY A 192 -32.64 -39.72 26.48
N THR A 193 -31.93 -38.59 26.65
CA THR A 193 -30.47 -38.53 26.53
C THR A 193 -29.80 -39.38 27.60
N LEU A 194 -30.27 -39.26 28.85
CA LEU A 194 -29.75 -40.03 29.97
C LEU A 194 -29.99 -41.53 29.79
N THR A 195 -31.23 -41.91 29.46
CA THR A 195 -31.62 -43.30 29.21
C THR A 195 -30.77 -43.92 28.10
N LYS A 196 -30.53 -43.19 27.00
CA LYS A 196 -29.68 -43.67 25.89
C LYS A 196 -28.23 -43.90 26.35
N LYS A 197 -27.66 -42.99 27.14
CA LYS A 197 -26.29 -43.13 27.68
C LYS A 197 -26.19 -44.30 28.66
N MET A 198 -27.18 -44.46 29.53
CA MET A 198 -27.25 -45.60 30.47
C MET A 198 -27.39 -46.94 29.73
N GLN A 199 -28.19 -47.00 28.67
CA GLN A 199 -28.37 -48.20 27.85
C GLN A 199 -27.04 -48.65 27.21
N VAL A 200 -26.33 -47.73 26.54
CA VAL A 200 -25.01 -48.01 25.95
C VAL A 200 -24.03 -48.53 27.01
N ARG A 201 -24.05 -47.98 28.22
CA ARG A 201 -23.15 -48.40 29.31
C ARG A 201 -23.55 -49.74 29.95
N SER A 202 -24.82 -50.11 29.93
CA SER A 202 -25.26 -51.44 30.36
C SER A 202 -24.94 -52.54 29.34
N GLU A 203 -24.91 -52.21 28.04
CA GLU A 203 -24.49 -53.15 26.98
C GLU A 203 -23.01 -53.56 27.17
N HIS A 204 -22.20 -52.66 27.74
CA HIS A 204 -20.81 -52.94 28.14
C HIS A 204 -20.66 -53.49 29.57
N VAL A 205 -21.76 -53.88 30.24
CA VAL A 205 -21.82 -54.49 31.60
C VAL A 205 -21.07 -53.67 32.66
N ARG A 206 -20.95 -52.35 32.49
CA ARG A 206 -20.02 -51.55 33.31
C ARG A 206 -20.64 -50.90 34.55
N TYR A 207 -21.96 -50.83 34.68
CA TYR A 207 -22.61 -50.15 35.83
C TYR A 207 -24.04 -50.60 36.17
N PHE A 208 -24.86 -51.00 35.19
CA PHE A 208 -26.31 -51.20 35.38
C PHE A 208 -26.83 -52.47 34.73
N ARG A 209 -27.94 -53.02 35.25
CA ARG A 209 -28.79 -54.00 34.56
C ARG A 209 -30.04 -53.32 34.01
N ILE A 210 -30.43 -53.67 32.79
CA ILE A 210 -31.69 -53.25 32.20
C ILE A 210 -32.80 -54.21 32.64
N HIS A 211 -33.89 -53.64 33.16
CA HIS A 211 -35.15 -54.32 33.43
C HIS A 211 -36.18 -54.02 32.34
N ALA A 212 -37.34 -54.70 32.39
CA ALA A 212 -38.44 -54.47 31.48
C ALA A 212 -38.84 -52.98 31.39
N LYS A 213 -39.20 -52.53 30.18
CA LYS A 213 -39.64 -51.16 29.87
C LYS A 213 -38.57 -50.07 30.05
N GLY A 214 -37.29 -50.38 29.92
CA GLY A 214 -36.21 -49.38 29.97
C GLY A 214 -35.97 -48.79 31.36
N ARG A 215 -36.22 -49.60 32.40
CA ARG A 215 -35.87 -49.29 33.79
C ARG A 215 -34.50 -49.87 34.13
N PHE A 216 -33.79 -49.23 35.05
CA PHE A 216 -32.41 -49.57 35.39
C PHE A 216 -32.31 -49.98 36.86
N GLY A 217 -31.52 -51.01 37.13
CA GLY A 217 -31.16 -51.47 38.47
C GLY A 217 -29.64 -51.61 38.58
N ARG A 218 -29.14 -51.73 39.81
CA ARG A 218 -27.70 -51.95 40.04
C ARG A 218 -27.29 -53.36 39.61
N VAL A 219 -26.06 -53.51 39.10
CA VAL A 219 -25.46 -54.83 38.80
C VAL A 219 -25.13 -55.56 40.09
#